data_AF-A0A3Q8U066-F1
#
_entry.id   AF-A0A3Q8U066-F1
#
_cell.length_a   1.000
_cell.length_b   1.000
_cell.length_c   1.000
_cell.angle_alpha   90.00
_cell.angle_beta   90.00
_cell.angle_gamma   90.00
#
_symmetry.space_group_name_H-M   'P 1'
#
loop_
_entity.id
_entity.type
_entity.pdbx_description
1 polymer ?
#
loop_
_entity_poly.entity_id
_entity_poly.type
_entity_poly.pdbx_seq_one_letter_code
_entity_poly.pdbx_strand_id
1 'polypeptide(L)'
;MLRHSTSQGYVFLRLSEKALAKSIKFIFYASDLAVPGISATPLNYVIQGKHRHSGGINLYLPDGLEIDYRFPLASASYVDEAGISSICYERGSMRVASALCINPPINGKAFIPSDTLCADYANTIASEIYDITGASENGVDPRTGLFHAHYPVGVIRGLSGNGPELDLTLHYSAARANESALGDGWAFRFSAYDNRQHRLTLSTGQTITLTAEHIIKATGKKRLMINGVCLTGASGDFNDLTGLTVIYPSGRKERLAKPCKHDGLEANEQYKKALVVKLDKLKENLEKWLKEGGNVYAQAGGLISGGGLGLLMTPTQPELTSEQKDAIRKKLEAIEPMRKDMVRKAFVLVPNSITSPQGGELSLAWEGKKGHVSLLTIRDGETTLLSGEHAEPVAQGEYVTTFTVWPNSEEAYSVKLLIKDCLLTQLTRTGKDQTTPVQVVKFGYEGEPVLDRVLCSIEEEDGSLEHVSYAPAWKHWEIGNSLIPLSRVIQHTLVPGAGQQTISHRWQFEGLDNLAMQEGDRIVATEMLDNGSGLTGPFTRRTWTLKNGFSVETEIVEETPGVMRETTTHTYPDSIASTDETVKFRLATQPIRTTVITEDLRPAPIAPVEPSTAENQP
;
A
#
# COMPACT_ATOMS: atom_id res chain seq x y z
N MET A 1 -17.14 -40.97 -16.78
CA MET A 1 -16.36 -41.63 -15.70
C MET A 1 -14.92 -41.14 -15.86
N LEU A 2 -14.18 -40.66 -14.85
CA LEU A 2 -14.43 -40.53 -13.41
C LEU A 2 -14.76 -39.07 -12.98
N ARG A 3 -15.02 -38.85 -11.68
CA ARG A 3 -15.20 -37.53 -11.05
C ARG A 3 -13.85 -36.96 -10.61
N HIS A 4 -13.71 -35.62 -10.65
CA HIS A 4 -13.24 -34.89 -9.47
C HIS A 4 -13.89 -33.51 -9.39
N SER A 5 -14.09 -33.03 -8.16
CA SER A 5 -14.51 -31.67 -7.84
C SER A 5 -13.29 -30.79 -7.61
N THR A 6 -13.32 -29.54 -8.09
CA THR A 6 -12.97 -28.35 -7.29
C THR A 6 -13.44 -27.07 -7.99
N SER A 7 -13.90 -26.12 -7.19
CA SER A 7 -14.20 -24.75 -7.57
C SER A 7 -12.93 -23.96 -7.92
N GLN A 8 -12.85 -23.38 -9.13
CA GLN A 8 -12.28 -22.05 -9.41
C GLN A 8 -12.41 -21.73 -10.91
N GLY A 9 -13.23 -20.74 -11.26
CA GLY A 9 -13.51 -20.36 -12.65
C GLY A 9 -12.56 -19.28 -13.16
N TYR A 10 -11.36 -19.66 -13.62
CA TYR A 10 -10.44 -18.76 -14.29
C TYR A 10 -10.47 -18.93 -15.81
N VAL A 11 -10.39 -17.82 -16.55
CA VAL A 11 -10.41 -17.83 -18.01
C VAL A 11 -8.98 -17.72 -18.58
N PHE A 12 -8.53 -18.78 -19.27
CA PHE A 12 -7.33 -18.79 -20.12
C PHE A 12 -7.71 -18.88 -21.61
N LEU A 13 -6.91 -18.20 -22.40
CA LEU A 13 -7.41 -17.26 -23.40
C LEU A 13 -6.08 -16.61 -23.96
N ARG A 14 -5.82 -16.39 -25.28
CA ARG A 14 -4.42 -16.17 -25.80
C ARG A 14 -4.27 -15.50 -27.19
N LEU A 15 -3.31 -14.58 -27.37
CA LEU A 15 -2.96 -13.97 -28.70
C LEU A 15 -2.43 -14.98 -29.72
N SER A 16 -2.88 -14.84 -30.97
CA SER A 16 -2.28 -15.54 -32.10
C SER A 16 -0.88 -14.96 -32.40
N GLU A 17 0.06 -15.82 -32.80
CA GLU A 17 1.45 -15.41 -33.07
C GLU A 17 1.54 -14.32 -34.15
N LYS A 18 0.61 -14.33 -35.12
CA LYS A 18 0.49 -13.33 -36.18
C LYS A 18 -0.01 -11.96 -35.68
N ALA A 19 -0.75 -11.92 -34.57
CA ALA A 19 -1.17 -10.68 -33.91
C ALA A 19 -0.03 -10.11 -33.03
N LEU A 20 0.71 -10.97 -32.34
CA LEU A 20 1.94 -10.60 -31.60
C LEU A 20 3.01 -10.03 -32.54
N ALA A 21 3.24 -10.66 -33.70
CA ALA A 21 4.15 -10.17 -34.73
C ALA A 21 3.73 -8.82 -35.36
N LYS A 22 2.50 -8.35 -35.10
CA LYS A 22 1.97 -7.03 -35.49
C LYS A 22 1.85 -6.06 -34.30
N SER A 23 2.52 -6.34 -33.18
CA SER A 23 2.59 -5.47 -31.99
C SER A 23 1.27 -5.21 -31.24
N ILE A 24 0.28 -6.10 -31.38
CA ILE A 24 -1.02 -6.03 -30.68
C ILE A 24 -0.89 -6.61 -29.26
N LYS A 25 -1.48 -5.96 -28.23
CA LYS A 25 -1.32 -6.32 -26.80
C LYS A 25 -2.59 -6.03 -25.96
N PHE A 26 -2.71 -6.63 -24.77
CA PHE A 26 -3.75 -6.28 -23.78
C PHE A 26 -3.32 -5.16 -22.85
N ILE A 27 -4.33 -4.51 -22.27
CA ILE A 27 -4.22 -3.50 -21.23
C ILE A 27 -5.38 -3.72 -20.24
N PHE A 28 -5.13 -3.87 -18.93
CA PHE A 28 -6.22 -3.87 -17.94
C PHE A 28 -6.66 -2.44 -17.61
N TYR A 29 -7.90 -2.26 -17.17
CA TYR A 29 -8.35 -0.97 -16.66
C TYR A 29 -9.39 -1.10 -15.55
N ALA A 30 -8.94 -0.81 -14.32
CA ALA A 30 -9.81 -0.28 -13.28
C ALA A 30 -10.07 1.22 -13.57
N SER A 31 -11.23 1.76 -13.22
CA SER A 31 -11.62 3.10 -13.70
C SER A 31 -10.87 4.24 -12.99
N ASP A 32 -10.31 5.19 -13.76
CA ASP A 32 -9.74 6.48 -13.27
C ASP A 32 -10.81 7.44 -12.66
N LEU A 33 -11.99 6.92 -12.33
CA LEU A 33 -13.16 7.62 -11.77
C LEU A 33 -13.50 7.18 -10.35
N ALA A 34 -12.77 6.22 -9.77
CA ALA A 34 -12.86 5.95 -8.34
C ALA A 34 -12.42 7.20 -7.57
N VAL A 35 -13.27 7.68 -6.65
CA VAL A 35 -12.91 8.73 -5.68
C VAL A 35 -12.59 8.02 -4.36
N PRO A 36 -11.34 8.09 -3.86
CA PRO A 36 -10.97 7.44 -2.60
C PRO A 36 -11.87 7.87 -1.44
N GLY A 37 -12.27 6.92 -0.60
CA GLY A 37 -13.10 7.17 0.59
C GLY A 37 -14.61 7.34 0.35
N ILE A 38 -15.06 7.56 -0.89
CA ILE A 38 -16.48 7.43 -1.23
C ILE A 38 -16.70 5.97 -1.65
N SER A 39 -17.63 5.26 -0.97
CA SER A 39 -17.98 3.87 -1.31
C SER A 39 -18.08 3.69 -2.82
N ALA A 40 -17.22 2.81 -3.35
CA ALA A 40 -17.15 2.49 -4.77
C ALA A 40 -18.33 1.63 -5.25
N THR A 41 -19.46 1.63 -4.52
CA THR A 41 -20.75 1.23 -5.08
C THR A 41 -21.03 2.11 -6.29
N PRO A 42 -20.95 1.57 -7.52
CA PRO A 42 -21.42 2.31 -8.69
C PRO A 42 -22.88 2.62 -8.44
N LEU A 43 -23.40 3.74 -8.91
CA LEU A 43 -24.78 4.12 -8.55
C LEU A 43 -25.82 3.06 -9.00
N ASN A 44 -25.48 2.25 -10.00
CA ASN A 44 -26.20 1.05 -10.43
C ASN A 44 -26.48 0.05 -9.29
N TYR A 45 -25.59 -0.06 -8.30
CA TYR A 45 -25.72 -0.97 -7.14
C TYR A 45 -26.86 -0.56 -6.18
N VAL A 46 -27.21 0.74 -6.16
CA VAL A 46 -28.36 1.27 -5.41
C VAL A 46 -29.68 1.08 -6.18
N ILE A 47 -29.61 0.88 -7.50
CA ILE A 47 -30.77 0.84 -8.41
C ILE A 47 -31.15 -0.60 -8.80
N GLN A 48 -30.20 -1.52 -8.84
CA GLN A 48 -30.41 -2.90 -9.28
C GLN A 48 -29.93 -3.89 -8.22
N GLY A 49 -30.88 -4.38 -7.41
CA GLY A 49 -30.62 -5.41 -6.41
C GLY A 49 -30.12 -6.71 -7.05
N LYS A 50 -28.87 -7.06 -6.74
CA LYS A 50 -28.16 -8.31 -7.12
C LYS A 50 -28.02 -8.55 -8.63
N HIS A 51 -26.88 -8.17 -9.22
CA HIS A 51 -25.83 -9.13 -9.67
C HIS A 51 -24.74 -8.52 -10.59
N ARG A 52 -23.54 -9.09 -10.42
CA ARG A 52 -22.34 -9.13 -11.30
C ARG A 52 -21.45 -7.89 -11.42
N HIS A 53 -20.16 -8.17 -11.23
CA HIS A 53 -19.03 -7.25 -11.18
C HIS A 53 -18.48 -7.01 -12.58
N SER A 54 -18.03 -5.79 -12.86
CA SER A 54 -17.48 -5.42 -14.17
C SER A 54 -16.21 -4.58 -14.05
N GLY A 55 -15.06 -5.26 -14.06
CA GLY A 55 -13.76 -4.69 -14.45
C GLY A 55 -13.45 -5.09 -15.90
N GLY A 56 -12.86 -4.19 -16.69
CA GLY A 56 -12.71 -4.36 -18.15
C GLY A 56 -11.30 -4.72 -18.61
N ILE A 57 -11.21 -5.46 -19.72
CA ILE A 57 -9.97 -5.68 -20.47
C ILE A 57 -10.01 -4.83 -21.75
N ASN A 58 -8.98 -4.02 -21.96
CA ASN A 58 -8.77 -3.23 -23.17
C ASN A 58 -7.67 -3.86 -24.05
N LEU A 59 -7.61 -3.43 -25.31
CA LEU A 59 -6.69 -3.90 -26.35
C LEU A 59 -5.94 -2.70 -26.95
N TYR A 60 -4.62 -2.81 -27.10
CA TYR A 60 -3.80 -1.85 -27.83
C TYR A 60 -3.67 -2.27 -29.30
N LEU A 61 -3.96 -1.32 -30.20
CA LEU A 61 -3.84 -1.45 -31.65
C LEU A 61 -2.94 -0.31 -32.15
N PRO A 62 -1.86 -0.60 -32.88
CA PRO A 62 -1.02 0.44 -33.49
C PRO A 62 -1.79 1.25 -34.56
N ASP A 63 -1.46 2.53 -34.70
CA ASP A 63 -2.04 3.40 -35.73
C ASP A 63 -1.78 2.87 -37.15
N GLY A 64 -2.80 2.94 -38.01
CA GLY A 64 -2.74 2.47 -39.40
C GLY A 64 -2.91 0.95 -39.61
N LEU A 65 -3.24 0.18 -38.56
CA LEU A 65 -3.48 -1.25 -38.66
C LEU A 65 -4.86 -1.59 -39.26
N GLU A 66 -4.90 -2.23 -40.43
CA GLU A 66 -6.12 -2.87 -40.95
C GLU A 66 -6.40 -4.25 -40.30
N ILE A 67 -7.68 -4.49 -39.97
CA ILE A 67 -8.17 -5.71 -39.32
C ILE A 67 -9.12 -6.44 -40.26
N ASP A 68 -8.78 -7.69 -40.65
CA ASP A 68 -9.63 -8.56 -41.47
C ASP A 68 -10.38 -9.57 -40.58
N TYR A 69 -11.70 -9.61 -40.71
CA TYR A 69 -12.62 -10.48 -39.94
C TYR A 69 -12.34 -11.98 -40.08
N ARG A 70 -11.53 -12.41 -41.06
CA ARG A 70 -11.15 -13.81 -41.29
C ARG A 70 -9.94 -14.26 -40.48
N PHE A 71 -9.28 -13.35 -39.75
CA PHE A 71 -8.14 -13.66 -38.90
C PHE A 71 -8.38 -13.17 -37.48
N PRO A 72 -8.94 -14.01 -36.58
CA PRO A 72 -9.16 -13.60 -35.20
C PRO A 72 -7.84 -13.25 -34.53
N LEU A 73 -7.81 -12.08 -33.90
CA LEU A 73 -6.71 -11.69 -33.01
C LEU A 73 -6.65 -12.63 -31.79
N ALA A 74 -7.76 -13.31 -31.48
CA ALA A 74 -8.05 -13.77 -30.14
C ALA A 74 -8.96 -15.00 -30.01
N SER A 75 -8.74 -15.79 -28.95
CA SER A 75 -9.52 -16.99 -28.62
C SER A 75 -9.59 -17.25 -27.11
N ALA A 76 -10.79 -17.60 -26.63
CA ALA A 76 -11.12 -18.00 -25.26
C ALA A 76 -11.47 -19.48 -25.17
N SER A 77 -11.19 -20.12 -24.04
CA SER A 77 -11.73 -21.47 -23.75
C SER A 77 -13.15 -21.43 -23.16
N TYR A 78 -13.54 -20.34 -22.50
CA TYR A 78 -14.88 -20.10 -21.95
C TYR A 78 -15.08 -18.60 -21.71
N VAL A 79 -16.30 -18.08 -21.88
CA VAL A 79 -16.67 -16.69 -21.52
C VAL A 79 -18.05 -16.74 -20.86
N ASP A 80 -18.23 -16.05 -19.74
CA ASP A 80 -19.51 -15.93 -19.06
C ASP A 80 -20.44 -14.95 -19.80
N GLU A 81 -21.73 -15.32 -19.94
CA GLU A 81 -22.69 -14.61 -20.80
C GLU A 81 -22.96 -13.14 -20.37
N ALA A 82 -22.68 -12.80 -19.10
CA ALA A 82 -22.88 -11.44 -18.60
C ALA A 82 -21.84 -10.41 -19.09
N GLY A 83 -20.77 -10.85 -19.78
CA GLY A 83 -19.68 -9.98 -20.21
C GLY A 83 -19.85 -9.31 -21.59
N ILE A 84 -20.90 -9.63 -22.36
CA ILE A 84 -21.05 -9.15 -23.75
C ILE A 84 -22.45 -8.57 -23.97
N SER A 85 -22.51 -7.27 -24.29
CA SER A 85 -23.69 -6.69 -24.94
C SER A 85 -23.24 -5.76 -26.07
N SER A 86 -23.79 -5.99 -27.28
CA SER A 86 -23.67 -5.06 -28.40
C SER A 86 -25.06 -4.72 -28.90
N ILE A 87 -25.42 -3.44 -28.92
CA ILE A 87 -26.56 -2.94 -29.68
C ILE A 87 -26.06 -1.75 -30.50
N CYS A 88 -26.01 -1.94 -31.82
CA CYS A 88 -25.79 -0.86 -32.78
C CYS A 88 -26.98 -0.85 -33.74
N TYR A 89 -27.78 0.22 -33.70
CA TYR A 89 -28.90 0.43 -34.62
C TYR A 89 -28.48 1.43 -35.70
N GLU A 90 -28.44 0.97 -36.96
CA GLU A 90 -28.56 1.86 -38.13
C GLU A 90 -29.58 1.31 -39.13
N ARG A 91 -30.07 2.21 -40.00
CA ARG A 91 -31.34 2.08 -40.71
C ARG A 91 -31.52 0.77 -41.48
N GLY A 92 -32.46 -0.06 -41.01
CA GLY A 92 -33.25 -0.94 -41.88
C GLY A 92 -32.60 -2.22 -42.40
N SER A 93 -31.41 -2.61 -41.94
CA SER A 93 -30.87 -3.94 -42.25
C SER A 93 -30.21 -4.60 -41.03
N MET A 94 -30.72 -5.77 -40.64
CA MET A 94 -30.19 -6.56 -39.54
C MET A 94 -28.93 -7.30 -39.99
N ARG A 95 -27.76 -6.71 -39.71
CA ARG A 95 -26.47 -7.43 -39.81
C ARG A 95 -26.12 -8.02 -38.45
N VAL A 96 -25.86 -9.32 -38.42
CA VAL A 96 -25.27 -9.99 -37.26
C VAL A 96 -23.86 -9.46 -37.07
N ALA A 97 -23.61 -8.77 -35.96
CA ALA A 97 -22.26 -8.37 -35.57
C ALA A 97 -21.48 -9.63 -35.15
N SER A 98 -20.30 -9.83 -35.74
CA SER A 98 -19.42 -10.96 -35.40
C SER A 98 -18.97 -10.90 -33.94
N ALA A 99 -18.73 -12.07 -33.34
CA ALA A 99 -18.43 -12.21 -31.92
C ALA A 99 -17.28 -11.31 -31.44
N LEU A 100 -17.48 -10.70 -30.26
CA LEU A 100 -16.46 -9.99 -29.51
C LEU A 100 -15.36 -10.97 -29.06
N CYS A 101 -14.30 -11.11 -29.85
CA CYS A 101 -13.16 -11.95 -29.51
C CYS A 101 -12.26 -11.24 -28.48
N ILE A 102 -12.49 -11.52 -27.20
CA ILE A 102 -11.62 -11.12 -26.09
C ILE A 102 -10.32 -11.93 -26.13
N ASN A 103 -9.21 -11.34 -25.65
CA ASN A 103 -8.00 -12.04 -25.23
C ASN A 103 -7.34 -11.46 -23.96
N PRO A 104 -6.41 -12.22 -23.36
CA PRO A 104 -5.33 -11.87 -22.44
C PRO A 104 -4.04 -12.70 -22.85
N PRO A 105 -3.03 -12.99 -21.98
CA PRO A 105 -2.85 -12.55 -20.60
C PRO A 105 -2.84 -11.03 -20.54
N ILE A 106 -3.51 -10.47 -19.53
CA ILE A 106 -3.52 -9.01 -19.38
C ILE A 106 -2.20 -8.64 -18.71
N ASN A 107 -1.18 -8.32 -19.50
CA ASN A 107 -0.07 -7.53 -18.98
C ASN A 107 -0.67 -6.18 -18.57
N GLY A 108 -0.36 -5.72 -17.36
CA GLY A 108 -0.76 -4.39 -16.91
C GLY A 108 -0.30 -3.33 -17.93
N LYS A 109 -1.04 -2.21 -18.00
CA LYS A 109 -0.55 -1.00 -18.65
C LYS A 109 0.84 -0.73 -18.06
N ALA A 110 1.87 -0.52 -18.88
CA ALA A 110 3.16 -0.08 -18.35
C ALA A 110 2.90 1.21 -17.55
N PHE A 111 3.19 1.19 -16.25
CA PHE A 111 2.93 2.35 -15.41
C PHE A 111 3.85 3.48 -15.86
N ILE A 112 3.23 4.59 -16.24
CA ILE A 112 3.93 5.81 -16.62
C ILE A 112 3.50 6.87 -15.59
N PRO A 113 4.40 7.32 -14.71
CA PRO A 113 4.07 8.30 -13.69
C PRO A 113 3.59 9.62 -14.32
N SER A 114 2.42 10.08 -13.89
CA SER A 114 1.81 11.36 -14.31
C SER A 114 2.36 12.56 -13.54
N ASP A 115 2.84 12.33 -12.32
CA ASP A 115 3.39 13.34 -11.43
C ASP A 115 4.51 12.73 -10.57
N THR A 116 5.19 13.59 -9.81
CA THR A 116 6.36 13.22 -9.01
C THR A 116 6.05 12.54 -7.68
N LEU A 117 4.81 12.63 -7.17
CA LEU A 117 4.41 11.93 -5.95
C LEU A 117 4.27 10.44 -6.23
N CYS A 118 3.85 10.07 -7.44
CA CYS A 118 3.67 8.67 -7.83
C CYS A 118 2.69 7.92 -6.91
N ALA A 119 1.59 8.59 -6.54
CA ALA A 119 0.56 8.02 -5.68
C ALA A 119 -0.19 6.85 -6.34
N ASP A 120 -0.28 5.74 -5.62
CA ASP A 120 -0.91 4.48 -6.05
C ASP A 120 -2.46 4.49 -6.08
N TYR A 121 -3.07 3.46 -6.68
CA TYR A 121 -4.53 3.25 -6.66
C TYR A 121 -5.09 2.87 -5.28
N ALA A 122 -4.25 2.40 -4.34
CA ALA A 122 -4.61 2.31 -2.92
C ALA A 122 -4.67 3.70 -2.23
N ASN A 123 -4.43 4.79 -2.98
CA ASN A 123 -4.42 6.19 -2.53
C ASN A 123 -3.45 6.43 -1.37
N THR A 124 -2.36 5.66 -1.31
CA THR A 124 -1.34 5.72 -0.25
C THR A 124 -1.99 5.64 1.14
N ILE A 125 -3.10 4.89 1.24
CA ILE A 125 -3.84 4.73 2.49
C ILE A 125 -2.95 3.94 3.43
N ALA A 126 -2.48 4.65 4.45
CA ALA A 126 -1.64 4.13 5.51
C ALA A 126 -0.26 3.63 5.06
N SER A 127 0.44 4.42 4.23
CA SER A 127 1.85 4.19 3.89
C SER A 127 2.77 3.90 5.07
N GLU A 128 2.39 4.38 6.26
CA GLU A 128 3.16 4.29 7.49
C GLU A 128 2.76 3.10 8.39
N ILE A 129 1.66 2.37 8.11
CA ILE A 129 1.21 1.24 8.95
C ILE A 129 2.20 0.06 8.95
N TYR A 130 2.99 -0.09 7.89
CA TYR A 130 3.86 -1.25 7.66
C TYR A 130 5.24 -1.13 8.31
N ASP A 131 5.60 0.06 8.81
CA ASP A 131 6.89 0.35 9.46
C ASP A 131 6.78 0.33 11.01
N ILE A 132 5.67 -0.18 11.54
CA ILE A 132 5.39 -0.25 12.99
C ILE A 132 6.07 -1.46 13.65
N THR A 133 6.42 -2.49 12.86
CA THR A 133 7.05 -3.74 13.35
C THR A 133 8.43 -3.52 13.96
N GLY A 134 9.09 -2.40 13.65
CA GLY A 134 10.46 -2.14 14.06
C GLY A 134 11.49 -3.01 13.34
N ALA A 135 11.12 -3.61 12.21
CA ALA A 135 12.03 -4.39 11.38
C ALA A 135 13.29 -3.59 11.00
N SER A 136 14.39 -4.34 10.91
CA SER A 136 15.73 -3.86 10.55
C SER A 136 16.42 -4.72 9.48
N GLU A 137 15.81 -5.86 9.12
CA GLU A 137 16.26 -6.80 8.10
C GLU A 137 15.23 -6.83 6.96
N ASN A 138 15.66 -7.12 5.73
CA ASN A 138 14.75 -7.26 4.60
C ASN A 138 13.86 -8.49 4.80
N GLY A 139 12.59 -8.41 4.39
CA GLY A 139 11.69 -9.54 4.53
C GLY A 139 10.23 -9.23 4.25
N VAL A 140 9.39 -10.23 4.45
CA VAL A 140 7.93 -10.11 4.35
C VAL A 140 7.38 -9.86 5.75
N ASP A 141 6.61 -8.79 5.94
CA ASP A 141 5.86 -8.60 7.19
C ASP A 141 4.75 -9.68 7.22
N PRO A 142 4.77 -10.63 8.16
CA PRO A 142 3.81 -11.73 8.17
C PRO A 142 2.40 -11.27 8.57
N ARG A 143 2.24 -10.07 9.16
CA ARG A 143 0.92 -9.52 9.48
C ARG A 143 0.21 -8.99 8.23
N THR A 144 0.96 -8.43 7.28
CA THR A 144 0.40 -7.65 6.16
C THR A 144 0.69 -8.26 4.79
N GLY A 145 1.72 -9.10 4.71
CA GLY A 145 2.21 -9.72 3.50
C GLY A 145 2.93 -8.77 2.55
N LEU A 146 3.25 -7.55 2.97
CA LEU A 146 4.09 -6.64 2.19
C LEU A 146 5.57 -6.96 2.43
N PHE A 147 6.36 -6.79 1.36
CA PHE A 147 7.81 -6.80 1.46
C PHE A 147 8.32 -5.44 1.96
N HIS A 148 9.29 -5.46 2.87
CA HIS A 148 10.03 -4.31 3.35
C HIS A 148 11.52 -4.53 3.11
N ALA A 149 12.23 -3.45 2.80
CA ALA A 149 13.68 -3.44 2.60
C ALA A 149 14.33 -2.28 3.34
N HIS A 150 15.54 -2.50 3.85
CA HIS A 150 16.22 -1.64 4.81
C HIS A 150 17.69 -1.45 4.42
N TYR A 151 18.00 -0.28 3.86
CA TYR A 151 19.35 0.02 3.36
C TYR A 151 20.00 1.16 4.17
N PRO A 152 21.00 0.87 5.02
CA PRO A 152 21.60 1.86 5.90
C PRO A 152 22.39 2.91 5.09
N VAL A 153 22.06 4.19 5.23
CA VAL A 153 22.90 5.29 4.74
C VAL A 153 24.04 5.51 5.72
N GLY A 154 23.74 5.61 7.02
CA GLY A 154 24.73 5.67 8.09
C GLY A 154 24.12 5.90 9.48
N VAL A 155 24.85 5.57 10.54
CA VAL A 155 24.43 5.86 11.93
C VAL A 155 25.11 7.15 12.40
N ILE A 156 24.31 8.14 12.78
CA ILE A 156 24.79 9.43 13.27
C ILE A 156 24.63 9.51 14.79
N ARG A 157 25.69 9.89 15.49
CA ARG A 157 25.66 10.18 16.95
C ARG A 157 26.17 11.59 17.20
N GLY A 158 25.39 12.40 17.91
CA GLY A 158 25.85 13.70 18.41
C GLY A 158 26.80 13.58 19.61
N LEU A 159 27.28 14.72 20.11
CA LEU A 159 28.17 14.91 21.27
C LEU A 159 29.33 13.90 21.36
N SER A 160 30.06 13.73 20.26
CA SER A 160 31.18 12.76 20.16
C SER A 160 30.80 11.35 20.61
N GLY A 161 29.59 10.89 20.27
CA GLY A 161 29.05 9.58 20.64
C GLY A 161 28.13 9.57 21.88
N ASN A 162 27.98 10.68 22.60
CA ASN A 162 27.14 10.79 23.80
C ASN A 162 25.76 11.43 23.56
N GLY A 163 25.49 11.88 22.34
CA GLY A 163 24.21 12.46 21.92
C GLY A 163 23.18 11.39 21.57
N PRO A 164 21.99 11.78 21.08
CA PRO A 164 21.03 10.80 20.58
C PRO A 164 21.62 10.08 19.38
N GLU A 165 21.48 8.76 19.35
CA GLU A 165 21.71 7.97 18.16
C GLU A 165 20.55 8.20 17.17
N LEU A 166 20.93 8.38 15.91
CA LEU A 166 20.06 8.54 14.77
C LEU A 166 20.53 7.60 13.67
N ASP A 167 19.92 6.42 13.62
CA ASP A 167 20.01 5.53 12.48
C ASP A 167 19.34 6.19 11.26
N LEU A 168 20.10 6.35 10.18
CA LEU A 168 19.60 6.78 8.88
C LEU A 168 19.59 5.58 7.96
N THR A 169 18.61 4.72 8.14
CA THR A 169 18.30 3.65 7.20
C THR A 169 17.21 4.12 6.24
N LEU A 170 17.33 3.76 4.96
CA LEU A 170 16.27 3.90 3.97
C LEU A 170 15.32 2.72 4.12
N HIS A 171 14.03 3.02 4.32
CA HIS A 171 12.98 2.03 4.50
C HIS A 171 12.08 2.04 3.27
N TYR A 172 11.95 0.87 2.64
CA TYR A 172 10.97 0.62 1.58
C TYR A 172 9.66 0.09 2.18
N SER A 173 8.54 0.66 1.72
CA SER A 173 7.18 0.17 1.95
C SER A 173 6.39 0.26 0.65
N ALA A 174 5.79 -0.85 0.21
CA ALA A 174 5.06 -0.90 -1.06
C ALA A 174 3.76 -0.06 -1.08
N ALA A 175 3.26 0.38 0.08
CA ALA A 175 2.07 1.24 0.19
C ALA A 175 2.42 2.74 0.34
N ARG A 176 3.68 3.12 0.09
CA ARG A 176 4.22 4.47 0.31
C ARG A 176 4.55 5.16 -1.00
N ALA A 177 4.11 6.40 -1.14
CA ALA A 177 4.40 7.23 -2.30
C ALA A 177 5.81 7.86 -2.20
N ASN A 178 6.29 8.46 -3.29
CA ASN A 178 7.59 9.14 -3.36
C ASN A 178 7.63 10.50 -2.60
N GLU A 179 7.11 10.58 -1.37
CA GLU A 179 6.92 11.86 -0.63
C GLU A 179 8.25 12.56 -0.26
N SER A 180 9.34 11.79 -0.15
CA SER A 180 10.67 12.27 0.20
C SER A 180 11.55 12.59 -1.02
N ALA A 181 11.05 12.33 -2.24
CA ALA A 181 11.82 12.31 -3.49
C ALA A 181 13.05 11.38 -3.48
N LEU A 182 13.03 10.28 -2.71
CA LEU A 182 14.14 9.31 -2.63
C LEU A 182 13.92 8.04 -3.47
N GLY A 183 12.72 7.88 -4.01
CA GLY A 183 12.24 6.63 -4.59
C GLY A 183 10.81 6.36 -4.16
N ASP A 184 9.99 5.85 -5.07
CA ASP A 184 8.66 5.31 -4.77
C ASP A 184 8.80 4.19 -3.73
N GLY A 185 8.03 4.28 -2.64
CA GLY A 185 8.15 3.44 -1.46
C GLY A 185 9.26 3.81 -0.46
N TRP A 186 10.24 4.65 -0.80
CA TRP A 186 11.46 4.86 0.00
C TRP A 186 11.47 6.16 0.82
N ALA A 187 11.77 6.05 2.12
CA ALA A 187 11.94 7.19 3.02
C ALA A 187 12.87 6.89 4.22
N PHE A 188 13.20 7.93 5.00
CA PHE A 188 13.81 7.80 6.33
C PHE A 188 12.75 7.81 7.44
N ARG A 189 13.02 7.13 8.57
CA ARG A 189 12.12 7.07 9.75
C ARG A 189 12.22 8.28 10.67
N PHE A 190 11.71 9.41 10.20
CA PHE A 190 11.49 10.60 11.03
C PHE A 190 10.02 10.76 11.41
N SER A 191 9.73 11.31 12.59
CA SER A 191 8.36 11.70 12.92
C SER A 191 7.92 12.84 12.00
N ALA A 192 6.72 12.74 11.44
CA ALA A 192 6.16 13.71 10.52
C ALA A 192 4.68 13.98 10.84
N TYR A 193 4.21 15.21 10.70
CA TYR A 193 2.77 15.53 10.78
C TYR A 193 2.28 16.06 9.44
N ASP A 194 1.35 15.34 8.80
CA ASP A 194 0.60 15.84 7.64
C ASP A 194 -0.60 16.66 8.12
N ASN A 195 -0.60 17.94 7.74
CA ASN A 195 -1.71 18.85 8.03
C ASN A 195 -2.97 18.57 7.20
N ARG A 196 -2.88 17.91 6.03
CA ARG A 196 -4.08 17.56 5.25
C ARG A 196 -4.88 16.46 5.93
N GLN A 197 -4.22 15.40 6.38
CA GLN A 197 -4.85 14.25 7.04
C GLN A 197 -4.93 14.38 8.57
N HIS A 198 -4.37 15.46 9.15
CA HIS A 198 -4.19 15.67 10.59
C HIS A 198 -3.49 14.50 11.30
N ARG A 199 -2.63 13.77 10.57
CA ARG A 199 -1.98 12.55 11.04
C ARG A 199 -0.55 12.85 11.46
N LEU A 200 -0.23 12.55 12.71
CA LEU A 200 1.14 12.47 13.22
C LEU A 200 1.63 11.03 13.05
N THR A 201 2.64 10.83 12.22
CA THR A 201 3.43 9.61 12.13
C THR A 201 4.65 9.77 13.03
N LEU A 202 4.92 8.79 13.88
CA LEU A 202 6.09 8.73 14.75
C LEU A 202 7.28 8.07 14.03
N SER A 203 8.51 8.31 14.51
CA SER A 203 9.72 7.61 14.01
C SER A 203 9.71 6.10 14.27
N THR A 204 8.71 5.59 15.00
CA THR A 204 8.41 4.16 15.19
C THR A 204 7.29 3.65 14.26
N GLY A 205 7.00 4.34 13.15
CA GLY A 205 5.89 4.07 12.23
C GLY A 205 4.48 4.38 12.77
N GLN A 206 4.28 4.32 14.10
CA GLN A 206 2.98 4.48 14.74
C GLN A 206 2.31 5.81 14.35
N THR A 207 1.05 5.74 13.92
CA THR A 207 0.26 6.90 13.55
C THR A 207 -0.73 7.32 14.63
N ILE A 208 -0.98 8.63 14.73
CA ILE A 208 -1.93 9.25 15.64
C ILE A 208 -2.69 10.34 14.88
N THR A 209 -3.99 10.14 14.63
CA THR A 209 -4.86 11.20 14.11
C THR A 209 -5.13 12.22 15.21
N LEU A 210 -4.70 13.46 15.01
CA LEU A 210 -4.91 14.55 15.95
C LEU A 210 -6.29 15.17 15.75
N THR A 211 -6.90 15.61 16.84
CA THR A 211 -8.15 16.38 16.84
C THR A 211 -7.86 17.82 17.28
N ALA A 212 -8.80 18.74 17.05
CA ALA A 212 -8.68 20.11 17.57
C ALA A 212 -8.48 20.13 19.11
N GLU A 213 -9.12 19.20 19.83
CA GLU A 213 -8.93 19.06 21.28
C GLU A 213 -7.51 18.58 21.64
N HIS A 214 -6.93 17.66 20.85
CA HIS A 214 -5.54 17.22 21.05
C HIS A 214 -4.56 18.39 20.92
N ILE A 215 -4.73 19.25 19.91
CA ILE A 215 -3.89 20.45 19.73
C ILE A 215 -4.03 21.41 20.93
N ILE A 216 -5.25 21.67 21.40
CA ILE A 216 -5.53 22.53 22.56
C ILE A 216 -4.91 21.98 23.86
N LYS A 217 -4.88 20.64 24.03
CA LYS A 217 -4.24 19.95 25.16
C LYS A 217 -2.72 19.89 25.06
N ALA A 218 -2.13 20.00 23.88
CA ALA A 218 -0.67 20.05 23.65
C ALA A 218 -0.11 21.49 23.53
N THR A 219 -0.95 22.53 23.55
CA THR A 219 -0.53 23.93 23.31
C THR A 219 0.46 24.45 24.36
N GLY A 220 1.54 25.09 23.90
CA GLY A 220 2.51 25.77 24.77
C GLY A 220 3.19 24.81 25.75
N LYS A 221 3.05 25.06 27.06
CA LYS A 221 3.65 24.21 28.13
C LYS A 221 2.75 23.05 28.58
N LYS A 222 1.55 22.89 28.03
CA LYS A 222 0.65 21.78 28.37
C LYS A 222 1.21 20.46 27.82
N ARG A 223 0.84 19.35 28.45
CA ARG A 223 1.28 18.00 28.08
C ARG A 223 0.05 17.11 27.88
N LEU A 224 -0.06 16.53 26.70
CA LEU A 224 -1.06 15.53 26.35
C LEU A 224 -0.39 14.16 26.26
N MET A 225 -0.75 13.24 27.16
CA MET A 225 -0.42 11.83 27.01
C MET A 225 -1.38 11.20 26.00
N ILE A 226 -0.86 10.56 24.96
CA ILE A 226 -1.67 9.87 23.94
C ILE A 226 -0.83 8.74 23.31
N ASN A 227 -1.43 7.55 23.19
CA ASN A 227 -0.82 6.36 22.56
C ASN A 227 0.61 6.02 23.02
N GLY A 228 0.97 6.32 24.28
CA GLY A 228 2.30 6.07 24.83
C GLY A 228 3.31 7.22 24.70
N VAL A 229 3.00 8.28 23.93
CA VAL A 229 3.84 9.49 23.83
C VAL A 229 3.24 10.69 24.55
N CYS A 230 4.08 11.69 24.83
CA CYS A 230 3.66 12.99 25.36
C CYS A 230 3.79 14.08 24.28
N LEU A 231 2.67 14.65 23.85
CA LEU A 231 2.63 15.81 22.95
C LEU A 231 2.63 17.12 23.75
N THR A 232 3.45 18.07 23.34
CA THR A 232 3.58 19.40 23.97
C THR A 232 4.08 20.43 22.95
N GLY A 233 4.23 21.70 23.34
CA GLY A 233 4.83 22.72 22.49
C GLY A 233 4.04 23.07 21.23
N ALA A 234 2.77 22.68 21.12
CA ALA A 234 1.97 22.92 19.92
C ALA A 234 1.76 24.43 19.69
N SER A 235 1.91 24.87 18.43
CA SER A 235 1.74 26.25 17.98
C SER A 235 0.93 26.34 16.70
N GLY A 236 0.09 27.39 16.57
CA GLY A 236 -0.93 27.49 15.52
C GLY A 236 -2.27 26.93 15.99
N ASP A 237 -3.11 26.53 15.03
CA ASP A 237 -4.42 25.90 15.30
C ASP A 237 -4.53 24.51 14.64
N PHE A 238 -5.73 23.92 14.64
CA PHE A 238 -5.97 22.60 14.06
C PHE A 238 -5.72 22.54 12.54
N ASN A 239 -6.02 23.61 11.80
CA ASN A 239 -5.91 23.71 10.34
C ASN A 239 -4.58 24.29 9.85
N ASP A 240 -3.85 25.02 10.71
CA ASP A 240 -2.49 25.49 10.45
C ASP A 240 -1.61 25.25 11.67
N LEU A 241 -1.36 23.97 11.99
CA LEU A 241 -0.39 23.59 13.00
C LEU A 241 1.01 23.91 12.47
N THR A 242 1.75 24.77 13.16
CA THR A 242 3.07 25.25 12.71
C THR A 242 4.25 24.61 13.44
N GLY A 243 3.97 24.03 14.60
CA GLY A 243 4.97 23.33 15.40
C GLY A 243 4.32 22.39 16.40
N LEU A 244 5.03 21.31 16.73
CA LEU A 244 4.62 20.29 17.70
C LEU A 244 5.89 19.70 18.33
N THR A 245 5.85 19.26 19.59
CA THR A 245 6.94 18.50 20.22
C THR A 245 6.43 17.15 20.68
N VAL A 246 7.05 16.09 20.18
CA VAL A 246 6.82 14.71 20.60
C VAL A 246 7.87 14.35 21.65
N ILE A 247 7.44 13.72 22.75
CA ILE A 247 8.32 13.18 23.78
C ILE A 247 8.02 11.68 23.92
N TYR A 248 9.02 10.86 23.66
CA TYR A 248 8.95 9.39 23.69
C TYR A 248 9.11 8.84 25.13
N PRO A 249 8.67 7.59 25.39
CA PRO A 249 8.93 6.90 26.66
C PRO A 249 10.41 6.85 27.06
N SER A 250 11.31 6.78 26.07
CA SER A 250 12.77 6.83 26.28
C SER A 250 13.28 8.18 26.80
N GLY A 251 12.44 9.23 26.79
CA GLY A 251 12.81 10.61 27.09
C GLY A 251 13.38 11.39 25.90
N ARG A 252 13.60 10.73 24.74
CA ARG A 252 13.91 11.38 23.45
C ARG A 252 12.81 12.37 23.10
N LYS A 253 13.19 13.54 22.59
CA LYS A 253 12.27 14.61 22.19
C LYS A 253 12.51 14.96 20.73
N GLU A 254 11.45 15.14 19.97
CA GLU A 254 11.52 15.57 18.57
C GLU A 254 10.64 16.82 18.40
N ARG A 255 11.23 17.93 17.97
CA ARG A 255 10.51 19.17 17.69
C ARG A 255 10.21 19.23 16.20
N LEU A 256 8.93 19.14 15.85
CA LEU A 256 8.45 19.21 14.47
C LEU A 256 8.14 20.66 14.09
N ALA A 257 8.53 21.05 12.87
CA ALA A 257 8.25 22.35 12.27
C ALA A 257 8.17 22.25 10.73
N LYS A 258 7.69 23.29 10.05
CA LYS A 258 7.75 23.38 8.58
C LYS A 258 9.23 23.39 8.12
N PRO A 259 9.57 22.83 6.94
CA PRO A 259 10.92 22.87 6.39
C PRO A 259 11.51 24.28 6.36
N CYS A 260 12.80 24.44 6.67
CA CYS A 260 13.43 25.76 6.82
C CYS A 260 13.56 26.54 5.52
N LYS A 261 13.52 25.84 4.38
CA LYS A 261 13.30 26.38 3.03
C LYS A 261 12.10 25.67 2.44
N HIS A 262 11.20 26.38 1.78
CA HIS A 262 10.18 25.72 0.96
C HIS A 262 9.65 26.63 -0.17
N ASP A 263 9.34 26.05 -1.33
CA ASP A 263 8.58 26.74 -2.39
C ASP A 263 7.07 26.83 -2.09
N GLY A 264 6.59 25.96 -1.18
CA GLY A 264 5.19 25.89 -0.79
C GLY A 264 4.27 25.37 -1.90
N LEU A 265 4.78 24.56 -2.82
CA LEU A 265 3.99 23.77 -3.76
C LEU A 265 3.55 22.44 -3.13
N GLU A 266 2.66 21.71 -3.82
CA GLU A 266 2.21 20.36 -3.43
C GLU A 266 2.55 19.37 -4.55
N ALA A 267 3.02 18.17 -4.20
CA ALA A 267 3.49 17.19 -5.20
C ALA A 267 2.35 16.64 -6.08
N ASN A 268 1.12 16.64 -5.57
CA ASN A 268 -0.09 16.17 -6.26
C ASN A 268 -1.04 17.31 -6.69
N GLU A 269 -0.53 18.53 -6.86
CA GLU A 269 -1.33 19.72 -7.21
C GLU A 269 -2.21 19.55 -8.47
N GLN A 270 -1.78 18.74 -9.44
CA GLN A 270 -2.59 18.39 -10.62
C GLN A 270 -3.78 17.48 -10.27
N TYR A 271 -3.53 16.40 -9.52
CA TYR A 271 -4.57 15.49 -9.03
C TYR A 271 -5.58 16.24 -8.14
N LYS A 272 -5.09 17.06 -7.21
CA LYS A 272 -5.90 17.96 -6.37
C LYS A 272 -6.86 18.82 -7.20
N LYS A 273 -6.36 19.48 -8.26
CA LYS A 273 -7.20 20.28 -9.17
C LYS A 273 -8.23 19.42 -9.90
N ALA A 274 -7.82 18.28 -10.45
CA ALA A 274 -8.74 17.37 -11.14
C ALA A 274 -9.83 16.82 -10.20
N LEU A 275 -9.48 16.49 -8.96
CA LEU A 275 -10.41 16.00 -7.94
C LEU A 275 -11.40 17.09 -7.49
N VAL A 276 -10.96 18.33 -7.26
CA VAL A 276 -11.86 19.46 -6.96
C VAL A 276 -12.86 19.67 -8.10
N VAL A 277 -12.41 19.65 -9.37
CA VAL A 277 -13.31 19.74 -10.55
C VAL A 277 -14.28 18.57 -10.63
N LYS A 278 -13.83 17.33 -10.33
CA LYS A 278 -14.71 16.15 -10.23
C LYS A 278 -15.77 16.31 -9.14
N LEU A 279 -15.39 16.80 -7.95
CA LEU A 279 -16.30 17.04 -6.81
C LEU A 279 -17.32 18.15 -7.11
N ASP A 280 -16.88 19.28 -7.69
CA ASP A 280 -17.75 20.37 -8.12
C ASP A 280 -18.81 19.89 -9.12
N LYS A 281 -18.39 19.11 -10.13
CA LYS A 281 -19.28 18.57 -11.15
C LYS A 281 -20.20 17.46 -10.62
N LEU A 282 -19.74 16.66 -9.66
CA LEU A 282 -20.58 15.69 -8.96
C LEU A 282 -21.68 16.40 -8.15
N LYS A 283 -21.33 17.47 -7.43
CA LYS A 283 -22.27 18.31 -6.69
C LYS A 283 -23.32 18.91 -7.62
N GLU A 284 -22.91 19.57 -8.70
CA GLU A 284 -23.81 20.16 -9.70
C GLU A 284 -24.81 19.12 -10.24
N ASN A 285 -24.32 17.93 -10.61
CA ASN A 285 -25.17 16.84 -11.10
C ASN A 285 -26.17 16.35 -10.04
N LEU A 286 -25.76 16.18 -8.79
CA LEU A 286 -26.63 15.73 -7.70
C LEU A 286 -27.69 16.77 -7.34
N GLU A 287 -27.33 18.07 -7.29
CA GLU A 287 -28.27 19.18 -7.08
C GLU A 287 -29.29 19.28 -8.22
N LYS A 288 -28.81 19.20 -9.47
CA LYS A 288 -29.66 19.17 -10.67
C LYS A 288 -30.63 17.98 -10.64
N TRP A 289 -30.16 16.80 -10.29
CA TRP A 289 -30.99 15.59 -10.29
C TRP A 289 -32.05 15.60 -9.18
N LEU A 290 -31.72 16.17 -8.02
CA LEU A 290 -32.68 16.42 -6.94
C LEU A 290 -33.78 17.42 -7.37
N LYS A 291 -33.42 18.43 -8.17
CA LYS A 291 -34.34 19.43 -8.74
C LYS A 291 -35.22 18.87 -9.86
N GLU A 292 -34.66 18.03 -10.73
CA GLU A 292 -35.33 17.42 -11.89
C GLU A 292 -36.08 16.12 -11.53
N GLY A 293 -36.10 15.73 -10.26
CA GLY A 293 -36.91 14.63 -9.72
C GLY A 293 -36.56 13.24 -10.27
N GLY A 294 -35.43 13.10 -10.96
CA GLY A 294 -35.02 11.86 -11.64
C GLY A 294 -34.75 12.02 -13.15
N ASN A 295 -35.31 13.05 -13.79
CA ASN A 295 -35.74 12.95 -15.20
C ASN A 295 -34.75 13.57 -16.21
N VAL A 296 -33.69 12.84 -16.56
CA VAL A 296 -32.56 13.36 -17.36
C VAL A 296 -32.79 13.34 -18.88
N TYR A 297 -33.83 12.66 -19.39
CA TYR A 297 -34.13 12.57 -20.84
C TYR A 297 -35.24 13.54 -21.29
N ALA A 298 -34.87 14.81 -21.47
CA ALA A 298 -35.80 15.82 -22.00
C ALA A 298 -35.15 16.93 -22.86
N GLN A 299 -34.16 16.64 -23.72
CA GLN A 299 -33.75 17.59 -24.78
C GLN A 299 -33.43 16.95 -26.14
N ALA A 300 -33.76 17.72 -27.20
CA ALA A 300 -33.33 17.58 -28.60
C ALA A 300 -33.93 16.44 -29.47
N GLY A 301 -35.25 16.24 -29.42
CA GLY A 301 -36.00 15.63 -30.52
C GLY A 301 -36.74 16.68 -31.34
N GLY A 302 -36.10 17.25 -32.37
CA GLY A 302 -36.74 18.24 -33.25
C GLY A 302 -37.88 17.65 -34.07
N LEU A 303 -38.94 18.43 -34.31
CA LEU A 303 -40.08 18.01 -35.16
C LEU A 303 -39.59 17.59 -36.55
N ILE A 304 -39.89 16.35 -36.94
CA ILE A 304 -40.06 15.98 -38.34
C ILE A 304 -41.54 15.64 -38.53
N SER A 305 -42.22 16.46 -39.33
CA SER A 305 -43.62 16.30 -39.69
C SER A 305 -43.81 15.09 -40.61
N GLY A 306 -44.80 14.23 -40.33
CA GLY A 306 -45.10 13.06 -41.17
C GLY A 306 -46.12 12.11 -40.56
N GLY A 307 -47.41 12.45 -40.69
CA GLY A 307 -48.60 11.74 -40.20
C GLY A 307 -48.51 10.27 -39.77
N GLY A 308 -48.94 10.01 -38.54
CA GLY A 308 -49.19 8.67 -38.00
C GLY A 308 -49.87 8.76 -36.62
N LEU A 309 -51.07 8.19 -36.49
CA LEU A 309 -51.88 8.33 -35.26
C LEU A 309 -51.42 7.34 -34.17
N GLY A 310 -51.20 7.84 -32.95
CA GLY A 310 -51.42 7.07 -31.71
C GLY A 310 -50.27 6.21 -31.18
N LEU A 311 -49.48 6.78 -30.27
CA LEU A 311 -49.07 6.06 -29.06
C LEU A 311 -49.30 6.97 -27.84
N LEU A 312 -50.12 6.52 -26.90
CA LEU A 312 -50.38 7.25 -25.66
C LEU A 312 -49.21 7.03 -24.69
N MET A 313 -48.10 7.74 -24.92
CA MET A 313 -46.95 7.75 -24.01
C MET A 313 -47.31 8.55 -22.74
N THR A 314 -47.91 7.90 -21.75
CA THR A 314 -47.97 8.45 -20.39
C THR A 314 -46.57 8.39 -19.78
N PRO A 315 -45.90 9.51 -19.48
CA PRO A 315 -44.54 9.50 -18.95
C PRO A 315 -44.57 9.25 -17.44
N THR A 316 -44.97 8.05 -17.02
CA THR A 316 -44.79 7.60 -15.63
C THR A 316 -43.38 7.07 -15.42
N GLN A 317 -42.40 7.97 -15.53
CA GLN A 317 -41.14 7.80 -14.81
C GLN A 317 -41.44 8.09 -13.33
N PRO A 318 -41.13 7.19 -12.38
CA PRO A 318 -41.37 7.46 -10.97
C PRO A 318 -40.48 8.61 -10.51
N GLU A 319 -41.06 9.58 -9.80
CA GLU A 319 -40.25 10.58 -9.08
C GLU A 319 -39.28 9.87 -8.12
N LEU A 320 -38.09 10.44 -7.93
CA LEU A 320 -37.11 9.98 -6.94
C LEU A 320 -37.79 9.72 -5.59
N THR A 321 -37.63 8.52 -5.04
CA THR A 321 -38.22 8.12 -3.76
C THR A 321 -37.64 8.97 -2.62
N SER A 322 -38.32 9.00 -1.47
CA SER A 322 -37.81 9.70 -0.27
C SER A 322 -36.43 9.20 0.16
N GLU A 323 -36.17 7.89 0.03
CA GLU A 323 -34.89 7.26 0.33
C GLU A 323 -33.79 7.68 -0.66
N GLN A 324 -34.10 7.74 -1.96
CA GLN A 324 -33.16 8.23 -2.97
C GLN A 324 -32.83 9.72 -2.76
N LYS A 325 -33.84 10.54 -2.43
CA LYS A 325 -33.67 11.97 -2.10
C LYS A 325 -32.80 12.14 -0.84
N ASP A 326 -32.97 11.30 0.17
CA ASP A 326 -32.14 11.29 1.39
C ASP A 326 -30.69 10.85 1.12
N ALA A 327 -30.48 9.78 0.35
CA ALA A 327 -29.16 9.31 -0.06
C ALA A 327 -28.39 10.36 -0.88
N ILE A 328 -29.07 11.09 -1.78
CA ILE A 328 -28.48 12.20 -2.54
C ILE A 328 -28.06 13.34 -1.61
N ARG A 329 -28.90 13.73 -0.64
CA ARG A 329 -28.55 14.77 0.36
C ARG A 329 -27.34 14.38 1.20
N LYS A 330 -27.28 13.14 1.71
CA LYS A 330 -26.12 12.63 2.46
C LYS A 330 -24.83 12.67 1.63
N LYS A 331 -24.90 12.37 0.32
CA LYS A 331 -23.73 12.52 -0.58
C LYS A 331 -23.33 13.99 -0.76
N LEU A 332 -24.29 14.91 -0.91
CA LEU A 332 -24.00 16.36 -0.98
C LEU A 332 -23.36 16.89 0.31
N GLU A 333 -23.87 16.50 1.47
CA GLU A 333 -23.32 16.85 2.79
C GLU A 333 -21.89 16.33 2.98
N ALA A 334 -21.56 15.15 2.42
CA ALA A 334 -20.21 14.60 2.46
C ALA A 334 -19.22 15.29 1.50
N ILE A 335 -19.67 15.82 0.37
CA ILE A 335 -18.81 16.45 -0.65
C ILE A 335 -18.16 17.75 -0.14
N GLU A 336 -18.89 18.59 0.60
CA GLU A 336 -18.38 19.91 1.03
C GLU A 336 -17.15 19.84 1.96
N PRO A 337 -17.12 18.99 3.02
CA PRO A 337 -15.90 18.76 3.81
C PRO A 337 -14.72 18.29 2.95
N MET A 338 -14.91 17.25 2.13
CA MET A 338 -13.86 16.71 1.25
C MET A 338 -13.29 17.78 0.31
N ARG A 339 -14.16 18.59 -0.29
CA ARG A 339 -13.79 19.71 -1.16
C ARG A 339 -12.98 20.76 -0.40
N LYS A 340 -13.42 21.15 0.79
CA LYS A 340 -12.76 22.15 1.64
C LYS A 340 -11.35 21.70 2.05
N ASP A 341 -11.20 20.45 2.46
CA ASP A 341 -9.92 19.87 2.89
C ASP A 341 -8.95 19.66 1.72
N MET A 342 -9.47 19.36 0.52
CA MET A 342 -8.68 19.26 -0.71
C MET A 342 -8.17 20.64 -1.17
N VAL A 343 -8.97 21.70 -1.04
CA VAL A 343 -8.56 23.07 -1.37
C VAL A 343 -7.50 23.60 -0.37
N ARG A 344 -7.59 23.24 0.91
CA ARG A 344 -6.59 23.61 1.94
C ARG A 344 -5.16 23.27 1.48
N LYS A 345 -4.21 24.16 1.78
CA LYS A 345 -2.79 23.95 1.48
C LYS A 345 -2.23 22.81 2.33
N ALA A 346 -1.72 21.76 1.69
CA ALA A 346 -0.97 20.73 2.39
C ALA A 346 0.43 21.24 2.77
N PHE A 347 0.93 20.72 3.87
CA PHE A 347 2.32 20.81 4.28
C PHE A 347 2.58 19.71 5.31
N VAL A 348 3.84 19.32 5.43
CA VAL A 348 4.31 18.38 6.45
C VAL A 348 5.18 19.13 7.46
N LEU A 349 5.01 18.83 8.75
CA LEU A 349 5.98 19.21 9.78
C LEU A 349 6.97 18.06 9.98
N VAL A 350 8.26 18.36 9.97
CA VAL A 350 9.38 17.41 10.12
C VAL A 350 10.30 17.83 11.27
N PRO A 351 11.13 16.94 11.83
CA PRO A 351 11.91 17.27 13.03
C PRO A 351 13.00 18.28 12.68
N ASN A 352 12.97 19.47 13.29
CA ASN A 352 14.04 20.45 13.17
C ASN A 352 15.09 20.31 14.29
N SER A 353 14.74 19.66 15.40
CA SER A 353 15.71 19.16 16.36
C SER A 353 15.27 17.86 17.06
N ILE A 354 16.27 17.08 17.47
CA ILE A 354 16.12 15.82 18.21
C ILE A 354 16.99 15.89 19.45
N THR A 355 16.38 15.86 20.63
CA THR A 355 17.10 15.93 21.93
C THR A 355 17.08 14.57 22.64
N SER A 356 18.23 14.16 23.14
CA SER A 356 18.39 13.03 24.06
C SER A 356 17.87 13.35 25.48
N PRO A 357 17.55 12.34 26.31
CA PRO A 357 17.27 12.53 27.74
C PRO A 357 18.40 13.24 28.50
N GLN A 358 19.65 12.99 28.09
CA GLN A 358 20.89 13.52 28.66
C GLN A 358 21.18 14.98 28.26
N GLY A 359 20.40 15.55 27.33
CA GLY A 359 20.45 16.97 26.94
C GLY A 359 21.22 17.27 25.64
N GLY A 360 21.90 16.30 25.03
CA GLY A 360 22.48 16.47 23.69
C GLY A 360 21.42 16.59 22.61
N GLU A 361 21.63 17.50 21.66
CA GLU A 361 20.66 17.90 20.63
C GLU A 361 21.28 17.83 19.23
N LEU A 362 20.62 17.12 18.32
CA LEU A 362 20.90 17.20 16.88
C LEU A 362 19.97 18.24 16.26
N SER A 363 20.53 19.12 15.42
CA SER A 363 19.79 20.08 14.60
C SER A 363 19.64 19.56 13.17
N LEU A 364 18.44 19.65 12.61
CA LEU A 364 18.12 19.13 11.28
C LEU A 364 17.55 20.24 10.40
N ALA A 365 18.03 20.32 9.17
CA ALA A 365 17.53 21.25 8.15
C ALA A 365 16.87 20.48 7.00
N TRP A 366 15.76 21.02 6.49
CA TRP A 366 14.91 20.40 5.49
C TRP A 366 14.51 21.40 4.41
N GLU A 367 14.32 20.91 3.19
CA GLU A 367 13.80 21.69 2.06
C GLU A 367 12.48 21.11 1.56
N GLY A 368 11.48 21.97 1.38
CA GLY A 368 10.24 21.67 0.67
C GLY A 368 10.32 22.10 -0.79
N LYS A 369 10.52 21.17 -1.73
CA LYS A 369 10.66 21.47 -3.17
C LYS A 369 9.71 20.63 -4.01
N LYS A 370 8.94 21.28 -4.88
CA LYS A 370 7.85 20.68 -5.67
C LYS A 370 6.87 19.86 -4.81
N GLY A 371 6.71 20.25 -3.55
CA GLY A 371 5.87 19.56 -2.56
C GLY A 371 6.46 18.28 -1.95
N HIS A 372 7.71 17.94 -2.27
CA HIS A 372 8.51 16.90 -1.58
C HIS A 372 9.25 17.52 -0.40
N VAL A 373 9.55 16.72 0.62
CA VAL A 373 10.33 17.18 1.78
C VAL A 373 11.64 16.38 1.89
N SER A 374 12.77 17.05 1.67
CA SER A 374 14.09 16.42 1.58
C SER A 374 15.04 16.92 2.66
N LEU A 375 15.86 16.02 3.21
CA LEU A 375 16.78 16.27 4.33
C LEU A 375 18.07 16.95 3.83
N LEU A 376 18.28 18.21 4.18
CA LEU A 376 19.46 18.97 3.76
C LEU A 376 20.69 18.75 4.64
N THR A 377 20.56 18.80 5.97
CA THR A 377 21.71 18.65 6.87
C THR A 377 21.31 18.10 8.24
N ILE A 378 22.20 17.34 8.85
CA ILE A 378 22.18 17.02 10.29
C ILE A 378 23.46 17.58 10.93
N ARG A 379 23.30 18.30 12.05
CA ARG A 379 24.38 18.96 12.78
C ARG A 379 24.35 18.69 14.27
N ASP A 380 25.53 18.70 14.88
CA ASP A 380 25.76 18.78 16.32
C ASP A 380 26.58 20.04 16.61
N GLY A 381 25.90 21.07 17.13
CA GLY A 381 26.42 22.44 17.14
C GLY A 381 26.83 22.90 15.74
N GLU A 382 28.08 23.33 15.59
CA GLU A 382 28.69 23.73 14.31
C GLU A 382 29.14 22.53 13.45
N THR A 383 29.23 21.34 14.02
CA THR A 383 29.72 20.15 13.30
C THR A 383 28.64 19.59 12.38
N THR A 384 28.92 19.53 11.08
CA THR A 384 28.00 18.89 10.11
C THR A 384 28.30 17.40 10.02
N LEU A 385 27.32 16.58 10.40
CA LEU A 385 27.41 15.12 10.45
C LEU A 385 26.86 14.47 9.17
N LEU A 386 25.92 15.15 8.50
CA LEU A 386 25.44 14.81 7.16
C LEU A 386 25.06 16.05 6.37
N SER A 387 25.30 16.02 5.06
CA SER A 387 24.74 16.92 4.05
C SER A 387 24.05 16.14 2.93
N GLY A 388 22.84 16.56 2.55
CA GLY A 388 22.06 16.04 1.43
C GLY A 388 22.01 17.02 0.26
N GLU A 389 22.29 16.52 -0.94
CA GLU A 389 22.19 17.25 -2.21
C GLU A 389 21.13 16.58 -3.08
N HIS A 390 20.11 17.33 -3.49
CA HIS A 390 18.94 16.81 -4.19
C HIS A 390 18.78 17.47 -5.56
N ALA A 391 18.77 16.67 -6.62
CA ALA A 391 18.30 17.13 -7.92
C ALA A 391 16.79 17.43 -7.87
N GLU A 392 16.27 18.14 -8.87
CA GLU A 392 14.82 18.36 -8.97
C GLU A 392 14.10 17.06 -9.34
N PRO A 393 13.12 16.59 -8.55
CA PRO A 393 12.40 15.37 -8.87
C PRO A 393 11.60 15.55 -10.16
N VAL A 394 11.69 14.54 -11.03
CA VAL A 394 10.93 14.45 -12.28
C VAL A 394 10.07 13.19 -12.26
N ALA A 395 8.85 13.30 -12.78
CA ALA A 395 7.95 12.15 -12.86
C ALA A 395 8.53 11.09 -13.79
N GLN A 396 8.99 11.50 -14.98
CA GLN A 396 9.61 10.65 -15.99
C GLN A 396 11.05 11.14 -16.27
N GLY A 397 11.96 10.21 -16.48
CA GLY A 397 13.39 10.47 -16.59
C GLY A 397 14.16 10.20 -15.31
N GLU A 398 15.43 10.64 -15.27
CA GLU A 398 16.38 10.31 -14.21
C GLU A 398 16.75 11.54 -13.38
N TYR A 399 16.85 11.35 -12.06
CA TYR A 399 17.37 12.34 -11.13
C TYR A 399 18.17 11.68 -10.00
N VAL A 400 18.98 12.46 -9.28
CA VAL A 400 19.95 11.96 -8.30
C VAL A 400 19.78 12.68 -6.97
N THR A 401 19.84 11.91 -5.88
CA THR A 401 20.06 12.43 -4.53
C THR A 401 21.39 11.89 -4.00
N THR A 402 22.20 12.72 -3.37
CA THR A 402 23.47 12.30 -2.75
C THR A 402 23.50 12.73 -1.29
N PHE A 403 23.82 11.79 -0.39
CA PHE A 403 24.10 12.08 1.01
C PHE A 403 25.59 11.91 1.27
N THR A 404 26.23 12.93 1.82
CA THR A 404 27.61 12.85 2.32
C THR A 404 27.57 12.78 3.83
N VAL A 405 28.07 11.69 4.40
CA VAL A 405 28.16 11.46 5.85
C VAL A 405 29.56 11.85 6.31
N TRP A 406 29.64 12.50 7.47
CA TRP A 406 30.86 13.08 8.05
C TRP A 406 31.69 13.94 7.07
N PRO A 407 31.07 14.88 6.31
CA PRO A 407 31.69 15.56 5.16
C PRO A 407 33.00 16.30 5.47
N ASN A 408 33.21 16.73 6.72
CA ASN A 408 34.38 17.49 7.15
C ASN A 408 35.43 16.63 7.89
N SER A 409 35.47 15.31 7.64
CA SER A 409 36.33 14.35 8.33
C SER A 409 37.20 13.51 7.38
N GLU A 410 38.06 12.65 7.93
CA GLU A 410 38.75 11.59 7.18
C GLU A 410 37.86 10.35 6.96
N GLU A 411 36.81 10.17 7.76
CA GLU A 411 35.84 9.07 7.67
C GLU A 411 34.68 9.38 6.71
N ALA A 412 34.81 10.43 5.90
CA ALA A 412 33.76 10.86 4.99
C ALA A 412 33.43 9.79 3.96
N TYR A 413 32.15 9.67 3.62
CA TYR A 413 31.71 8.87 2.47
C TYR A 413 30.42 9.45 1.89
N SER A 414 30.17 9.12 0.63
CA SER A 414 28.95 9.48 -0.08
C SER A 414 28.08 8.25 -0.33
N VAL A 415 26.76 8.44 -0.24
CA VAL A 415 25.73 7.49 -0.66
C VAL A 415 24.89 8.20 -1.73
N LYS A 416 25.04 7.76 -2.96
CA LYS A 416 24.33 8.28 -4.13
C LYS A 416 23.15 7.39 -4.46
N LEU A 417 21.98 7.99 -4.64
CA LEU A 417 20.73 7.37 -5.05
C LEU A 417 20.43 7.79 -6.50
N LEU A 418 20.23 6.82 -7.39
CA LEU A 418 19.79 7.04 -8.76
C LEU A 418 18.29 6.71 -8.87
N ILE A 419 17.47 7.75 -9.01
CA ILE A 419 16.02 7.61 -9.15
C ILE A 419 15.65 7.75 -10.63
N LYS A 420 14.82 6.85 -11.13
CA LYS A 420 14.33 6.83 -12.51
C LYS A 420 12.83 6.58 -12.52
N ASP A 421 12.09 7.48 -13.17
CA ASP A 421 10.63 7.41 -13.26
C ASP A 421 9.95 7.28 -11.86
N CYS A 422 10.36 8.08 -10.88
CA CYS A 422 10.16 7.94 -9.42
C CYS A 422 10.80 6.71 -8.73
N LEU A 423 11.25 5.65 -9.40
CA LEU A 423 11.79 4.45 -8.74
C LEU A 423 13.26 4.61 -8.32
N LEU A 424 13.63 4.25 -7.10
CA LEU A 424 15.04 4.15 -6.71
C LEU A 424 15.65 2.92 -7.41
N THR A 425 16.44 3.11 -8.45
CA THR A 425 16.98 1.99 -9.26
C THR A 425 18.37 1.53 -8.84
N GLN A 426 19.16 2.41 -8.22
CA GLN A 426 20.50 2.08 -7.76
C GLN A 426 20.91 2.92 -6.54
N LEU A 427 21.51 2.28 -5.55
CA LEU A 427 22.28 2.91 -4.48
C LEU A 427 23.77 2.66 -4.73
N THR A 428 24.61 3.65 -4.43
CA THR A 428 26.06 3.55 -4.62
C THR A 428 26.80 4.25 -3.49
N ARG A 429 27.64 3.51 -2.77
CA ARG A 429 28.48 4.04 -1.69
C ARG A 429 29.92 4.20 -2.16
N THR A 430 30.49 5.38 -1.94
CA THR A 430 31.89 5.68 -2.28
C THR A 430 32.56 6.36 -1.11
N GLY A 431 33.69 5.82 -0.63
CA GLY A 431 34.49 6.43 0.42
C GLY A 431 35.21 7.70 -0.03
N LYS A 432 35.73 8.47 0.94
CA LYS A 432 36.55 9.66 0.67
C LYS A 432 37.71 9.34 -0.28
N ASP A 433 37.88 10.18 -1.30
CA ASP A 433 38.93 10.11 -2.31
C ASP A 433 39.03 8.77 -3.10
N GLN A 434 38.01 7.91 -3.02
CA GLN A 434 37.93 6.67 -3.78
C GLN A 434 37.26 6.88 -5.14
N THR A 435 37.83 6.27 -6.19
CA THR A 435 37.31 6.33 -7.57
C THR A 435 36.38 5.16 -7.92
N THR A 436 36.50 4.04 -7.21
CA THR A 436 35.59 2.88 -7.28
C THR A 436 34.62 2.89 -6.10
N PRO A 437 33.32 2.60 -6.33
CA PRO A 437 32.39 2.32 -5.24
C PRO A 437 32.88 1.19 -4.33
N VAL A 438 32.46 1.25 -3.06
CA VAL A 438 32.64 0.19 -2.06
C VAL A 438 31.41 -0.74 -2.04
N GLN A 439 30.26 -0.23 -2.49
CA GLN A 439 29.01 -0.98 -2.58
C GLN A 439 28.17 -0.37 -3.71
N VAL A 440 27.65 -1.20 -4.61
CA VAL A 440 26.52 -0.87 -5.47
C VAL A 440 25.39 -1.87 -5.21
N VAL A 441 24.19 -1.34 -5.06
CA VAL A 441 22.94 -2.11 -4.91
C VAL A 441 22.01 -1.68 -6.03
N LYS A 442 21.42 -2.63 -6.77
CA LYS A 442 20.41 -2.37 -7.79
C LYS A 442 19.06 -2.85 -7.30
N PHE A 443 18.02 -2.11 -7.63
CA PHE A 443 16.64 -2.41 -7.23
C PHE A 443 15.77 -2.61 -8.47
N GLY A 444 15.09 -3.74 -8.55
CA GLY A 444 14.15 -4.08 -9.61
C GLY A 444 12.70 -4.04 -9.11
N TYR A 445 11.78 -3.65 -9.99
CA TYR A 445 10.37 -3.47 -9.68
C TYR A 445 9.49 -4.20 -10.69
N GLU A 446 8.37 -4.77 -10.23
CA GLU A 446 7.30 -5.28 -11.10
C GLU A 446 6.05 -4.42 -11.02
N GLY A 447 5.24 -4.43 -12.09
CA GLY A 447 3.97 -3.70 -12.13
C GLY A 447 2.85 -4.45 -11.43
N GLU A 448 2.18 -3.81 -10.49
CA GLU A 448 1.15 -4.40 -9.62
C GLU A 448 -0.17 -3.61 -9.75
N PRO A 449 -1.33 -4.23 -10.07
CA PRO A 449 -2.55 -3.47 -10.36
C PRO A 449 -3.22 -2.65 -9.24
N VAL A 450 -2.75 -2.73 -7.99
CA VAL A 450 -3.24 -1.96 -6.82
C VAL A 450 -2.19 -0.98 -6.33
N LEU A 451 -0.93 -1.43 -6.24
CA LEU A 451 0.22 -0.66 -5.73
C LEU A 451 1.07 -0.01 -6.84
N ASP A 452 0.61 -0.09 -8.09
CA ASP A 452 1.26 0.32 -9.33
C ASP A 452 2.62 -0.34 -9.62
N ARG A 453 3.61 -0.20 -8.72
CA ARG A 453 4.96 -0.76 -8.88
C ARG A 453 5.54 -1.16 -7.53
N VAL A 454 5.91 -2.43 -7.40
CA VAL A 454 6.42 -3.02 -6.16
C VAL A 454 7.85 -3.53 -6.33
N LEU A 455 8.68 -3.38 -5.29
CA LEU A 455 10.07 -3.81 -5.27
C LEU A 455 10.13 -5.35 -5.32
N CYS A 456 10.57 -5.91 -6.44
CA CYS A 456 10.60 -7.36 -6.67
C CYS A 456 12.01 -7.95 -6.64
N SER A 457 13.06 -7.13 -6.71
CA SER A 457 14.43 -7.62 -6.58
C SER A 457 15.42 -6.60 -6.01
N ILE A 458 16.44 -7.12 -5.34
CA ILE A 458 17.59 -6.38 -4.85
C ILE A 458 18.86 -7.19 -5.16
N GLU A 459 19.79 -6.60 -5.92
CA GLU A 459 21.02 -7.23 -6.41
C GLU A 459 22.24 -6.45 -5.88
N GLU A 460 23.18 -7.14 -5.23
CA GLU A 460 24.47 -6.56 -4.80
C GLU A 460 25.66 -7.08 -5.63
N GLU A 461 26.77 -6.33 -5.64
CA GLU A 461 27.95 -6.64 -6.48
C GLU A 461 28.68 -7.94 -6.14
N ASP A 462 28.42 -8.53 -4.96
CA ASP A 462 28.94 -9.86 -4.60
C ASP A 462 28.20 -11.01 -5.32
N GLY A 463 27.16 -10.69 -6.10
CA GLY A 463 26.31 -11.64 -6.81
C GLY A 463 25.12 -12.14 -5.99
N SER A 464 24.90 -11.59 -4.78
CA SER A 464 23.70 -11.88 -4.01
C SER A 464 22.46 -11.24 -4.64
N LEU A 465 21.35 -11.96 -4.57
CA LEU A 465 20.05 -11.54 -5.08
C LEU A 465 18.96 -11.90 -4.08
N GLU A 466 18.25 -10.89 -3.60
CA GLU A 466 16.97 -11.05 -2.94
C GLU A 466 15.85 -10.80 -3.96
N HIS A 467 14.89 -11.72 -4.05
CA HIS A 467 13.81 -11.68 -5.04
C HIS A 467 12.46 -12.02 -4.41
N VAL A 468 11.43 -11.29 -4.83
CA VAL A 468 10.08 -11.32 -4.28
C VAL A 468 9.06 -11.40 -5.40
N SER A 469 8.00 -12.18 -5.21
CA SER A 469 6.89 -12.29 -6.16
C SER A 469 5.56 -12.15 -5.46
N TYR A 470 4.64 -11.39 -6.06
CA TYR A 470 3.38 -10.99 -5.45
C TYR A 470 2.18 -11.75 -6.00
N ALA A 471 1.20 -12.02 -5.14
CA ALA A 471 -0.12 -12.45 -5.57
C ALA A 471 -0.99 -11.23 -5.91
N PRO A 472 -1.67 -11.24 -7.07
CA PRO A 472 -2.68 -10.25 -7.40
C PRO A 472 -3.93 -10.43 -6.51
N ALA A 473 -3.97 -9.71 -5.39
CA ALA A 473 -5.05 -9.83 -4.39
C ALA A 473 -6.42 -9.41 -4.95
N TRP A 474 -6.44 -8.52 -5.94
CA TRP A 474 -7.64 -8.07 -6.65
C TRP A 474 -8.47 -9.20 -7.30
N LYS A 475 -7.90 -10.38 -7.58
CA LYS A 475 -8.62 -11.49 -8.23
C LYS A 475 -9.81 -12.04 -7.43
N HIS A 476 -9.87 -11.76 -6.13
CA HIS A 476 -10.94 -12.22 -5.23
C HIS A 476 -11.71 -11.06 -4.60
N TRP A 477 -11.54 -9.82 -5.08
CA TRP A 477 -12.11 -8.63 -4.47
C TRP A 477 -13.55 -8.36 -4.95
N GLU A 478 -14.49 -8.32 -4.00
CA GLU A 478 -15.86 -7.88 -4.26
C GLU A 478 -16.02 -6.36 -4.03
N ILE A 479 -16.30 -5.63 -5.11
CA ILE A 479 -16.42 -4.15 -5.19
C ILE A 479 -17.58 -3.56 -4.32
N GLY A 480 -18.30 -4.39 -3.56
CA GLY A 480 -19.52 -4.00 -2.86
C GLY A 480 -19.33 -3.17 -1.57
N ASN A 481 -18.29 -3.41 -0.78
CA ASN A 481 -18.17 -2.80 0.55
C ASN A 481 -16.78 -2.74 1.20
N SER A 482 -15.71 -3.09 0.48
CA SER A 482 -14.36 -3.25 1.06
C SER A 482 -13.34 -2.33 0.41
N LEU A 483 -12.36 -1.88 1.20
CA LEU A 483 -11.08 -1.35 0.70
C LEU A 483 -10.44 -2.35 -0.27
N ILE A 484 -9.69 -1.84 -1.25
CA ILE A 484 -8.92 -2.69 -2.18
C ILE A 484 -7.95 -3.52 -1.33
N PRO A 485 -7.92 -4.86 -1.45
CA PRO A 485 -6.97 -5.67 -0.72
C PRO A 485 -5.57 -5.42 -1.27
N LEU A 486 -4.61 -5.21 -0.38
CA LEU A 486 -3.21 -5.05 -0.76
C LEU A 486 -2.66 -6.36 -1.30
N SER A 487 -1.82 -6.28 -2.32
CA SER A 487 -1.16 -7.45 -2.88
C SER A 487 -0.05 -7.95 -1.96
N ARG A 488 -0.09 -9.25 -1.68
CA ARG A 488 0.78 -9.91 -0.70
C ARG A 488 1.84 -10.74 -1.41
N VAL A 489 3.03 -10.83 -0.85
CA VAL A 489 4.09 -11.73 -1.30
C VAL A 489 3.58 -13.19 -1.28
N ILE A 490 3.92 -13.98 -2.29
CA ILE A 490 3.71 -15.44 -2.31
C ILE A 490 5.01 -16.22 -2.31
N GLN A 491 6.11 -15.59 -2.71
CA GLN A 491 7.44 -16.17 -2.71
C GLN A 491 8.47 -15.10 -2.42
N HIS A 492 9.37 -15.40 -1.48
CA HIS A 492 10.55 -14.62 -1.14
C HIS A 492 11.76 -15.54 -1.25
N THR A 493 12.82 -15.11 -1.92
CA THR A 493 13.96 -15.96 -2.27
C THR A 493 15.26 -15.18 -2.09
N LEU A 494 16.17 -15.77 -1.31
CA LEU A 494 17.51 -15.27 -1.07
C LEU A 494 18.51 -16.19 -1.81
N VAL A 495 19.24 -15.63 -2.77
CA VAL A 495 20.33 -16.28 -3.50
C VAL A 495 21.65 -15.68 -2.99
N PRO A 496 22.45 -16.42 -2.20
CA PRO A 496 23.75 -15.92 -1.74
C PRO A 496 24.80 -15.87 -2.86
N GLY A 497 25.58 -14.79 -2.93
CA GLY A 497 26.52 -14.55 -4.03
C GLY A 497 27.73 -15.50 -4.10
N ALA A 498 28.13 -16.11 -2.97
CA ALA A 498 29.30 -16.99 -2.88
C ALA A 498 28.98 -18.49 -3.05
N GLY A 499 27.87 -18.82 -3.72
CA GLY A 499 27.52 -20.20 -4.10
C GLY A 499 26.95 -21.06 -2.97
N GLN A 500 26.51 -20.45 -1.86
CA GLN A 500 25.71 -21.14 -0.85
C GLN A 500 24.32 -21.50 -1.41
N GLN A 501 23.62 -22.42 -0.73
CA GLN A 501 22.29 -22.86 -1.15
C GLN A 501 21.28 -21.70 -1.11
N THR A 502 20.51 -21.53 -2.19
CA THR A 502 19.35 -20.64 -2.23
C THR A 502 18.33 -21.00 -1.17
N ILE A 503 17.88 -20.00 -0.43
CA ILE A 503 16.81 -20.10 0.57
C ILE A 503 15.56 -19.50 -0.06
N SER A 504 14.42 -20.19 -0.06
CA SER A 504 13.16 -19.66 -0.61
C SER A 504 12.01 -20.00 0.32
N HIS A 505 11.13 -19.03 0.55
CA HIS A 505 10.00 -19.10 1.46
C HIS A 505 8.73 -18.86 0.64
N ARG A 506 7.81 -19.83 0.67
CA ARG A 506 6.46 -19.70 0.13
C ARG A 506 5.54 -19.16 1.21
N TRP A 507 4.78 -18.13 0.85
CA TRP A 507 3.87 -17.42 1.74
C TRP A 507 2.42 -17.70 1.38
N GLN A 508 1.61 -17.97 2.41
CA GLN A 508 0.17 -18.14 2.31
C GLN A 508 -0.52 -17.28 3.36
N PHE A 509 -1.60 -16.61 3.00
CA PHE A 509 -2.34 -15.74 3.90
C PHE A 509 -3.84 -16.00 3.84
N GLU A 510 -4.49 -15.95 5.00
CA GLU A 510 -5.94 -16.05 5.17
C GLU A 510 -6.46 -14.87 5.99
N GLY A 511 -7.70 -14.45 5.74
CA GLY A 511 -8.33 -13.33 6.43
C GLY A 511 -8.10 -11.95 5.81
N LEU A 512 -8.87 -10.99 6.32
CA LEU A 512 -8.87 -9.58 5.88
C LEU A 512 -7.73 -8.82 6.57
N ASP A 513 -6.75 -8.37 5.78
CA ASP A 513 -5.77 -7.38 6.23
C ASP A 513 -6.10 -6.05 5.56
N ASN A 514 -6.89 -5.23 6.26
CA ASN A 514 -7.15 -3.84 5.93
C ASN A 514 -7.80 -3.13 7.13
N LEU A 515 -8.02 -1.82 7.01
CA LEU A 515 -8.66 -0.97 8.03
C LEU A 515 -10.14 -1.31 8.31
N ALA A 516 -10.72 -2.34 7.69
CA ALA A 516 -12.10 -2.77 7.90
C ALA A 516 -12.26 -4.01 8.80
N MET A 517 -11.17 -4.50 9.42
CA MET A 517 -11.27 -5.55 10.47
C MET A 517 -12.24 -5.14 11.58
N GLN A 518 -13.06 -6.09 12.01
CA GLN A 518 -13.96 -5.99 13.15
C GLN A 518 -13.43 -6.78 14.35
N GLU A 519 -13.96 -6.51 15.54
CA GLU A 519 -13.55 -7.18 16.77
C GLU A 519 -13.77 -8.71 16.65
N GLY A 520 -12.70 -9.49 16.83
CA GLY A 520 -12.69 -10.94 16.61
C GLY A 520 -12.24 -11.40 15.21
N ASP A 521 -12.09 -10.50 14.23
CA ASP A 521 -11.53 -10.87 12.92
C ASP A 521 -10.07 -11.34 13.07
N ARG A 522 -9.69 -12.31 12.23
CA ARG A 522 -8.37 -12.96 12.24
C ARG A 522 -7.63 -12.74 10.92
N ILE A 523 -6.33 -12.54 11.02
CA ILE A 523 -5.37 -12.67 9.90
C ILE A 523 -4.47 -13.85 10.26
N VAL A 524 -4.26 -14.74 9.29
CA VAL A 524 -3.30 -15.85 9.42
C VAL A 524 -2.28 -15.73 8.31
N ALA A 525 -1.01 -15.88 8.64
CA ALA A 525 0.06 -16.06 7.67
C ALA A 525 0.81 -17.35 7.94
N THR A 526 1.15 -18.09 6.88
CA THR A 526 2.02 -19.26 6.93
C THR A 526 3.20 -19.00 6.02
N GLU A 527 4.37 -18.93 6.64
CA GLU A 527 5.69 -18.91 5.99
C GLU A 527 6.22 -20.35 5.92
N MET A 528 6.56 -20.84 4.72
CA MET A 528 6.99 -22.22 4.52
C MET A 528 8.29 -22.28 3.72
N LEU A 529 9.33 -22.90 4.28
CA LEU A 529 10.58 -23.13 3.57
C LEU A 529 10.35 -24.05 2.37
N ASP A 530 10.69 -23.59 1.17
CA ASP A 530 10.63 -24.38 -0.04
C ASP A 530 11.93 -25.16 -0.23
N ASN A 531 11.85 -26.47 -0.04
CA ASN A 531 12.96 -27.40 -0.20
C ASN A 531 13.14 -27.89 -1.66
N GLY A 532 12.33 -27.39 -2.61
CA GLY A 532 12.38 -27.78 -4.03
C GLY A 532 11.93 -29.22 -4.33
N SER A 533 11.53 -30.00 -3.32
CA SER A 533 11.12 -31.40 -3.47
C SER A 533 9.63 -31.59 -3.77
N GLY A 534 8.84 -30.52 -3.68
CA GLY A 534 7.37 -30.56 -3.75
C GLY A 534 6.68 -31.05 -2.47
N LEU A 535 7.43 -31.48 -1.46
CA LEU A 535 6.92 -31.77 -0.13
C LEU A 535 6.83 -30.50 0.74
N THR A 536 5.89 -30.48 1.68
CA THR A 536 5.80 -29.45 2.73
C THR A 536 7.11 -29.38 3.51
N GLY A 537 7.81 -28.24 3.47
CA GLY A 537 8.98 -27.99 4.32
C GLY A 537 8.57 -27.52 5.73
N PRO A 538 9.57 -27.24 6.60
CA PRO A 538 9.33 -26.53 7.85
C PRO A 538 8.54 -25.24 7.62
N PHE A 539 7.61 -24.92 8.52
CA PHE A 539 6.80 -23.71 8.42
C PHE A 539 6.54 -23.05 9.77
N THR A 540 6.35 -21.74 9.72
CA THR A 540 5.88 -20.91 10.83
C THR A 540 4.55 -20.30 10.43
N ARG A 541 3.49 -20.61 11.19
CA ARG A 541 2.18 -19.99 11.05
C ARG A 541 1.92 -19.05 12.20
N ARG A 542 1.55 -17.81 11.91
CA ARG A 542 1.18 -16.79 12.89
C ARG A 542 -0.27 -16.37 12.68
N THR A 543 -1.00 -16.16 13.78
CA THR A 543 -2.36 -15.63 13.78
C THR A 543 -2.43 -14.34 14.57
N TRP A 544 -2.90 -13.27 13.93
CA TRP A 544 -3.37 -12.06 14.62
C TRP A 544 -4.88 -12.05 14.74
N THR A 545 -5.39 -11.48 15.83
CA THR A 545 -6.82 -11.27 16.06
C THR A 545 -7.05 -9.82 16.49
N LEU A 546 -8.09 -9.15 15.99
CA LEU A 546 -8.50 -7.85 16.53
C LEU A 546 -9.15 -8.05 17.91
N LYS A 547 -8.48 -7.59 18.97
CA LYS A 547 -8.97 -7.57 20.35
C LYS A 547 -8.87 -6.18 20.97
N ASN A 548 -9.94 -5.72 21.61
CA ASN A 548 -10.10 -4.37 22.15
C ASN A 548 -9.79 -3.26 21.12
N GLY A 549 -10.05 -3.50 19.83
CA GLY A 549 -9.67 -2.59 18.74
C GLY A 549 -8.19 -2.59 18.35
N PHE A 550 -7.37 -3.49 18.87
CA PHE A 550 -5.96 -3.67 18.49
C PHE A 550 -5.74 -5.07 17.90
N SER A 551 -5.06 -5.16 16.75
CA SER A 551 -4.68 -6.46 16.19
C SER A 551 -3.42 -6.96 16.89
N VAL A 552 -3.55 -8.10 17.57
CA VAL A 552 -2.56 -8.71 18.47
C VAL A 552 -2.29 -10.16 18.07
N GLU A 553 -1.04 -10.62 18.21
CA GLU A 553 -0.64 -11.99 17.85
C GLU A 553 -1.15 -12.98 18.89
N THR A 554 -2.14 -13.80 18.54
CA THR A 554 -2.81 -14.73 19.45
C THR A 554 -2.24 -16.14 19.42
N GLU A 555 -1.58 -16.53 18.33
CA GLU A 555 -1.09 -17.90 18.13
C GLU A 555 0.11 -17.92 17.18
N ILE A 556 1.13 -18.70 17.53
CA ILE A 556 2.29 -19.04 16.69
C ILE A 556 2.40 -20.56 16.67
N VAL A 557 2.50 -21.16 15.48
CA VAL A 557 2.71 -22.60 15.28
C VAL A 557 3.96 -22.79 14.45
N GLU A 558 4.98 -23.43 15.01
CA GLU A 558 6.24 -23.76 14.34
C GLU A 558 6.29 -25.28 14.15
N GLU A 559 6.34 -25.76 12.91
CA GLU A 559 6.29 -27.19 12.61
C GLU A 559 7.44 -27.60 11.68
N THR A 560 8.14 -28.67 12.06
CA THR A 560 8.98 -29.46 11.15
C THR A 560 8.21 -30.74 10.81
N PRO A 561 7.64 -30.88 9.60
CA PRO A 561 6.76 -31.99 9.24
C PRO A 561 7.33 -33.37 9.55
N GLY A 562 6.57 -34.17 10.30
CA GLY A 562 6.97 -35.52 10.73
C GLY A 562 8.04 -35.59 11.83
N VAL A 563 8.48 -34.45 12.37
CA VAL A 563 9.45 -34.37 13.47
C VAL A 563 8.80 -33.79 14.73
N MET A 564 8.35 -32.54 14.69
CA MET A 564 7.76 -31.87 15.84
C MET A 564 6.88 -30.68 15.44
N ARG A 565 5.96 -30.31 16.32
CA ARG A 565 5.24 -29.03 16.29
C ARG A 565 5.36 -28.35 17.65
N GLU A 566 5.62 -27.05 17.66
CA GLU A 566 5.41 -26.19 18.81
C GLU A 566 4.24 -25.23 18.54
N THR A 567 3.36 -25.06 19.52
CA THR A 567 2.24 -24.12 19.47
C THR A 567 2.33 -23.19 20.68
N THR A 568 2.57 -21.90 20.42
CA THR A 568 2.52 -20.83 21.41
C THR A 568 1.19 -20.08 21.29
N THR A 569 0.43 -19.98 22.38
CA THR A 569 -0.86 -19.26 22.44
C THR A 569 -0.78 -18.10 23.42
N HIS A 570 -1.15 -16.91 22.96
CA HIS A 570 -1.21 -15.68 23.74
C HIS A 570 -2.66 -15.31 24.08
N THR A 571 -2.96 -15.19 25.38
CA THR A 571 -4.27 -14.79 25.89
C THR A 571 -4.25 -13.31 26.25
N TYR A 572 -5.18 -12.55 25.69
CA TYR A 572 -5.38 -11.12 25.95
C TYR A 572 -6.71 -10.89 26.68
N PRO A 573 -6.83 -9.82 27.51
CA PRO A 573 -8.05 -9.53 28.26
C PRO A 573 -9.23 -9.23 27.32
N ASP A 574 -10.43 -9.67 27.68
CA ASP A 574 -11.64 -9.49 26.86
C ASP A 574 -12.28 -8.10 27.01
N SER A 575 -11.85 -7.31 28.00
CA SER A 575 -12.22 -5.89 28.14
C SER A 575 -11.20 -5.15 29.01
N ILE A 576 -11.15 -3.81 28.87
CA ILE A 576 -10.16 -2.97 29.57
C ILE A 576 -10.87 -1.80 30.25
N ALA A 577 -10.94 -1.83 31.58
CA ALA A 577 -11.48 -0.75 32.39
C ALA A 577 -10.39 0.28 32.74
N SER A 578 -10.16 1.24 31.84
CA SER A 578 -9.32 2.43 32.08
C SER A 578 -9.90 3.64 31.36
N THR A 579 -9.74 4.84 31.93
CA THR A 579 -9.99 6.13 31.26
C THR A 579 -8.72 6.79 30.72
N ASP A 580 -7.54 6.27 31.09
CA ASP A 580 -6.25 6.69 30.56
C ASP A 580 -5.91 5.85 29.31
N GLU A 581 -5.73 6.51 28.16
CA GLU A 581 -5.44 5.89 26.86
C GLU A 581 -4.08 5.17 26.82
N THR A 582 -3.08 5.63 27.58
CA THR A 582 -1.77 4.96 27.64
C THR A 582 -1.88 3.67 28.45
N VAL A 583 -2.64 3.69 29.54
CA VAL A 583 -2.95 2.49 30.33
C VAL A 583 -3.81 1.52 29.51
N LYS A 584 -4.80 2.02 28.74
CA LYS A 584 -5.59 1.18 27.81
C LYS A 584 -4.70 0.49 26.79
N PHE A 585 -3.88 1.24 26.04
CA PHE A 585 -3.00 0.72 25.01
C PHE A 585 -2.11 -0.41 25.54
N ARG A 586 -1.43 -0.17 26.67
CA ARG A 586 -0.56 -1.16 27.31
C ARG A 586 -1.32 -2.43 27.73
N LEU A 587 -2.51 -2.29 28.34
CA LEU A 587 -3.31 -3.44 28.77
C LEU A 587 -3.96 -4.19 27.60
N ALA A 588 -4.18 -3.54 26.45
CA ALA A 588 -4.72 -4.17 25.25
C ALA A 588 -3.70 -5.01 24.49
N THR A 589 -2.46 -4.51 24.42
CA THR A 589 -1.41 -5.05 23.56
C THR A 589 -0.47 -6.03 24.26
N GLN A 590 -0.62 -6.23 25.58
CA GLN A 590 0.17 -7.19 26.34
C GLN A 590 -0.66 -8.45 26.71
N PRO A 591 -0.15 -9.66 26.45
CA PRO A 591 -0.85 -10.88 26.84
C PRO A 591 -0.81 -11.06 28.37
N ILE A 592 -1.96 -11.41 28.94
CA ILE A 592 -2.11 -11.76 30.37
C ILE A 592 -1.65 -13.20 30.67
N ARG A 593 -1.51 -14.04 29.65
CA ARG A 593 -0.98 -15.39 29.74
C ARG A 593 -0.40 -15.84 28.40
N THR A 594 0.74 -16.51 28.43
CA THR A 594 1.30 -17.28 27.31
C THR A 594 1.31 -18.76 27.68
N THR A 595 0.97 -19.64 26.76
CA THR A 595 1.06 -21.11 26.93
C THR A 595 1.82 -21.67 25.74
N VAL A 596 2.75 -22.60 25.98
CA VAL A 596 3.53 -23.29 24.93
C VAL A 596 3.25 -24.79 25.04
N ILE A 597 2.99 -25.44 23.91
CA ILE A 597 2.73 -26.88 23.79
C ILE A 597 3.64 -27.44 22.70
N THR A 598 4.45 -28.44 23.03
CA THR A 598 5.34 -29.12 22.08
C THR A 598 4.84 -30.55 21.85
N GLU A 599 4.62 -30.92 20.58
CA GLU A 599 4.17 -32.24 20.11
C GLU A 599 5.31 -32.94 19.37
N ASP A 600 5.60 -34.21 19.70
CA ASP A 600 6.49 -35.07 18.91
C ASP A 600 5.66 -35.74 17.80
N LEU A 601 6.02 -35.49 16.54
CA LEU A 601 5.29 -35.99 15.37
C LEU A 601 5.92 -37.25 14.77
N ARG A 602 7.00 -37.77 15.38
CA ARG A 602 7.65 -39.00 14.92
C ARG A 602 6.77 -40.22 15.21
N PRO A 603 6.72 -41.22 14.31
CA PRO A 603 5.97 -42.44 14.58
C PRO A 603 6.53 -43.14 15.82
N ALA A 604 5.63 -43.60 16.70
CA ALA A 604 6.00 -44.36 17.89
C ALA A 604 6.86 -45.59 17.52
N PRO A 605 7.88 -45.95 18.33
CA PRO A 605 8.69 -47.13 18.07
C PRO A 605 7.81 -48.37 17.95
N ILE A 606 7.98 -49.13 16.87
CA ILE A 606 7.34 -50.43 16.73
C ILE A 606 7.85 -51.30 17.88
N ALA A 607 6.94 -51.74 18.76
CA ALA A 607 7.29 -52.61 19.87
C ALA A 607 8.00 -53.86 19.33
N PRO A 608 9.13 -54.29 19.94
CA PRO A 608 9.84 -55.47 19.45
C PRO A 608 8.89 -56.67 19.46
N VAL A 609 8.75 -57.32 18.30
CA VAL A 609 7.99 -58.55 18.18
C VAL A 609 8.65 -59.58 19.10
N GLU A 610 7.96 -59.99 20.15
CA GLU A 610 8.44 -61.06 21.02
C GLU A 610 8.68 -62.31 20.16
N PRO A 611 9.86 -62.96 20.25
CA PRO A 611 10.11 -64.17 19.51
C PRO A 611 9.13 -65.24 19.99
N SER A 612 8.30 -65.73 19.06
CA SER A 612 7.31 -66.75 19.36
C SER A 612 7.97 -67.94 20.04
N THR A 613 7.53 -68.28 21.25
CA THR A 613 7.94 -69.51 21.93
C THR A 613 7.50 -70.69 21.09
N ALA A 614 8.43 -71.30 20.36
CA ALA A 614 8.21 -72.58 19.69
C ALA A 614 7.92 -73.63 20.76
N GLU A 615 6.70 -74.19 20.73
CA GLU A 615 6.33 -75.34 21.53
C GLU A 615 7.17 -76.56 21.11
N ASN A 616 8.13 -76.94 21.96
CA ASN A 616 8.58 -78.33 22.01
C ASN A 616 7.58 -79.11 22.88
N GLN A 617 6.65 -79.81 22.24
CA GLN A 617 6.00 -80.98 22.85
C GLN A 617 6.79 -82.26 22.46
N PRO A 618 6.88 -83.26 23.36
CA PRO A 618 7.63 -84.50 23.14
C PRO A 618 6.94 -85.49 22.19
#